data_AF-A0A1G7V0V8-F1
#
_entry.id   AF-A0A1G7V0V8-F1
#
_cell.length_a   1.000
_cell.length_b   1.000
_cell.length_c   1.000
_cell.angle_alpha   90.00
_cell.angle_beta   90.00
_cell.angle_gamma   90.00
#
_symmetry.space_group_name_H-M   'P 1'
#
loop_
_entity.id
_entity.type
_entity.pdbx_description
1 polymer ?
#
loop_
_entity_poly.entity_id
_entity_poly.type
_entity_poly.pdbx_seq_one_letter_code
_entity_poly.pdbx_strand_id
1 'polypeptide(L)' 'MLDRLYLLAYLRGYAGRTFPRPIRRLVAGSALHRAWLLGHLGFFEQEGTRYGPAHPYEIPAVSSS' A
#
# COMPACT_ATOMS: atom_id res chain seq x y z
N MET A 1 2.15 -18.56 1.58
CA MET A 1 1.70 -18.45 0.15
C MET A 1 0.73 -17.29 -0.07
N LEU A 2 -0.22 -17.03 0.85
CA LEU A 2 -1.06 -15.82 0.81
C LEU A 2 -0.26 -14.50 0.89
N ASP A 3 0.93 -14.52 1.51
CA ASP A 3 1.77 -13.33 1.71
C ASP A 3 2.18 -12.66 0.40
N ARG A 4 2.43 -13.45 -0.65
CA ARG A 4 2.76 -12.93 -1.99
C ARG A 4 1.57 -12.22 -2.64
N LEU A 5 0.34 -12.73 -2.44
CA LEU A 5 -0.85 -12.10 -3.02
C LEU A 5 -1.15 -10.75 -2.36
N TYR A 6 -0.95 -10.65 -1.05
CA TYR A 6 -1.08 -9.38 -0.34
C TYR A 6 0.00 -8.37 -0.75
N LEU A 7 1.24 -8.83 -0.90
CA LEU A 7 2.32 -7.99 -1.42
C LEU A 7 2.05 -7.49 -2.84
N LEU A 8 1.56 -8.36 -3.73
CA LEU A 8 1.19 -7.96 -5.10
C LEU A 8 0.05 -6.94 -5.09
N ALA A 9 -0.95 -7.13 -4.24
CA ALA A 9 -2.05 -6.18 -4.08
C ALA A 9 -1.54 -4.83 -3.55
N TYR A 10 -0.65 -4.86 -2.56
CA TYR A 10 0.02 -3.68 -2.00
C TYR A 10 0.79 -2.90 -3.08
N LEU A 11 1.69 -3.57 -3.80
CA LEU A 11 2.49 -2.96 -4.88
C LEU A 11 1.61 -2.41 -6.01
N ARG A 12 0.50 -3.08 -6.31
CA ARG A 12 -0.47 -2.61 -7.31
C ARG A 12 -1.15 -1.31 -6.86
N GLY A 13 -1.50 -1.22 -5.58
CA GLY A 13 -2.02 0.00 -4.95
C GLY A 13 -1.00 1.13 -4.98
N TYR A 14 0.22 0.85 -4.55
CA TYR A 14 1.35 1.79 -4.52
C TYR A 14 1.68 2.36 -5.90
N ALA A 15 1.61 1.53 -6.95
CA ALA A 15 1.79 1.96 -8.34
C ALA A 15 0.63 2.82 -8.90
N GLY A 16 -0.36 3.19 -8.08
CA GLY A 16 -1.55 3.96 -8.49
C GLY A 16 -2.51 3.17 -9.39
N ARG A 17 -2.30 1.87 -9.59
CA ARG A 17 -3.11 1.06 -10.49
C ARG A 17 -4.41 0.68 -9.81
N THR A 18 -5.50 1.28 -10.27
CA THR A 18 -6.82 1.03 -9.70
C THR A 18 -7.37 -0.32 -10.15
N PHE A 19 -7.98 -1.07 -9.22
CA PHE A 19 -8.69 -2.28 -9.60
C PHE A 19 -9.91 -1.96 -10.47
N PRO A 20 -10.18 -2.76 -11.52
CA PRO A 20 -11.43 -2.72 -12.26
C PRO A 20 -12.63 -2.82 -11.31
N ARG A 21 -13.71 -2.10 -11.62
CA ARG A 21 -14.97 -2.10 -10.84
C ARG A 21 -15.46 -3.50 -10.38
N PRO A 22 -15.47 -4.56 -11.22
CA PRO A 22 -15.96 -5.88 -10.78
C PRO A 22 -15.05 -6.54 -9.75
N ILE A 23 -13.74 -6.41 -9.91
CA ILE A 23 -12.76 -6.96 -8.96
C ILE A 23 -12.90 -6.24 -7.61
N ARG A 24 -13.07 -4.92 -7.63
CA ARG A 24 -13.26 -4.14 -6.41
C ARG A 24 -14.46 -4.61 -5.58
N ARG A 25 -15.55 -5.05 -6.22
CA ARG A 25 -16.70 -5.67 -5.54
C ARG A 25 -16.39 -7.07 -5.00
N LEU A 26 -15.68 -7.90 -5.76
CA LEU A 26 -15.34 -9.27 -5.35
C LEU A 26 -14.38 -9.33 -4.16
N VAL A 27 -13.41 -8.41 -4.11
CA VAL A 27 -12.47 -8.34 -2.98
C VAL A 27 -12.85 -7.32 -1.92
N ALA A 28 -13.96 -6.58 -2.08
CA ALA A 28 -14.46 -5.66 -1.05
C ALA A 28 -14.58 -6.38 0.30
N GLY A 29 -13.99 -5.82 1.35
CA GLY A 29 -13.99 -6.41 2.69
C GLY A 29 -12.97 -7.53 2.92
N SER A 30 -12.28 -8.03 1.89
CA SER A 30 -11.21 -9.03 2.04
C SER A 30 -9.87 -8.41 2.45
N ALA A 31 -8.97 -9.24 2.99
CA ALA A 31 -7.59 -8.86 3.29
C ALA A 31 -6.81 -8.39 2.04
N LEU A 32 -7.16 -8.87 0.84
CA LEU A 32 -6.55 -8.41 -0.42
C LEU A 32 -6.90 -6.95 -0.72
N HIS A 33 -8.15 -6.56 -0.49
CA HIS A 33 -8.59 -5.18 -0.65
C HIS A 33 -7.93 -4.26 0.38
N ARG A 34 -7.79 -4.71 1.63
CA ARG A 34 -7.06 -3.97 2.67
C ARG A 34 -5.60 -3.76 2.26
N ALA A 35 -4.91 -4.79 1.79
CA ALA A 35 -3.51 -4.70 1.35
C ALA A 35 -3.34 -3.72 0.17
N TRP A 36 -4.22 -3.78 -0.83
CA TRP A 36 -4.23 -2.81 -1.92
C TRP A 36 -4.53 -1.39 -1.46
N LEU A 37 -5.51 -1.22 -0.57
CA LEU A 37 -5.90 0.09 -0.05
C LEU A 37 -4.76 0.73 0.75
N LEU A 38 -4.06 -0.05 1.58
CA LEU A 38 -2.88 0.40 2.31
C LEU A 38 -1.78 0.84 1.35
N GLY A 39 -1.47 0.06 0.31
CA GLY A 39 -0.50 0.46 -0.71
C GLY A 39 -0.93 1.70 -1.50
N HIS A 40 -2.21 1.81 -1.87
CA HIS A 40 -2.76 2.96 -2.59
C HIS A 40 -2.73 4.25 -1.78
N LEU A 41 -2.96 4.13 -0.47
CA LEU A 41 -2.84 5.24 0.47
C LEU A 41 -1.38 5.45 0.92
N GLY A 42 -0.42 4.63 0.51
CA GLY A 42 0.98 4.76 0.92
C GLY A 42 1.22 4.48 2.41
N PHE A 43 0.37 3.68 3.05
CA PHE A 43 0.63 3.23 4.42
C PHE A 43 1.70 2.13 4.42
N PHE A 44 2.66 2.21 5.33
CA PHE A 44 3.61 1.13 5.60
C PHE A 44 4.17 1.24 7.02
N GLU A 45 4.71 0.13 7.54
CA GLU A 45 5.37 0.10 8.84
C GLU A 45 6.86 -0.23 8.63
N GLN A 46 7.74 0.59 9.19
CA GLN A 46 9.18 0.35 9.21
C GLN A 46 9.67 0.55 10.64
N GLU A 47 10.35 -0.46 11.19
CA GLU A 47 10.92 -0.44 12.55
C GLU A 47 9.91 -0.04 13.65
N GLY A 48 8.65 -0.48 13.50
CA GLY A 48 7.56 -0.16 14.43
C GLY A 48 6.93 1.22 14.24
N THR A 49 7.44 2.03 13.30
CA THR A 49 6.87 3.33 12.92
C THR A 49 5.91 3.17 11.76
N ARG A 50 4.66 3.64 11.92
CA ARG A 50 3.63 3.63 10.88
C ARG A 50 3.67 4.93 10.10
N TYR A 51 3.93 4.80 8.81
CA TYR A 51 3.91 5.87 7.82
C TYR A 51 2.61 5.80 7.02
N GLY A 52 2.15 6.95 6.52
CA GLY A 52 0.94 7.09 5.72
C GLY A 52 0.74 8.55 5.30
N PRO A 53 -0.38 8.92 4.66
CA PRO A 53 -0.60 10.29 4.18
C PRO A 53 -0.56 11.34 5.29
N ALA A 54 -0.98 10.96 6.49
CA ALA A 54 -0.97 11.82 7.68
C ALA A 54 0.38 11.82 8.42
N HIS A 55 1.24 10.84 8.15
CA HIS A 55 2.59 10.73 8.70
C HIS A 55 3.54 10.33 7.56
N PRO A 56 3.81 11.27 6.65
CA PRO A 56 4.58 10.97 5.45
C PRO A 56 5.98 10.52 5.84
N TYR A 57 6.57 9.64 5.03
CA TYR A 57 7.98 9.34 5.17
C TYR A 57 8.77 10.62 4.92
N GLU A 58 9.49 11.09 5.92
CA GLU A 58 10.49 12.13 5.70
C GLU A 58 11.53 11.54 4.77
N ILE A 59 11.53 11.95 3.50
CA ILE A 59 12.68 11.71 2.64
C ILE A 59 13.77 12.55 3.29
N PRO A 60 14.80 11.96 3.94
CA PRO A 60 15.89 12.76 4.46
C PRO A 60 16.39 13.56 3.26
N ALA A 61 16.34 14.89 3.37
CA ALA A 61 16.80 15.78 2.32
C ALA A 61 18.16 15.23 1.89
N VAL A 62 18.27 14.79 0.64
CA VAL A 62 19.52 14.27 0.10
C VAL A 62 20.54 15.36 0.37
N SER A 63 21.37 15.16 1.40
CA SER A 63 22.56 15.93 1.64
C SER A 63 23.53 15.47 0.57
N SER A 64 23.31 15.97 -0.65
CA SER A 64 24.28 15.96 -1.72
C SER A 64 25.53 16.67 -1.20
N SER A 65 26.47 15.87 -0.70
CA SER A 65 27.85 16.22 -0.37
C SER A 65 28.73 15.85 -1.55
#